data_AF-A0A261A4S8-F1
#
_entry.id   AF-A0A261A4S8-F1
#
_cell.length_a   1.000
_cell.length_b   1.000
_cell.length_c   1.000
_cell.angle_alpha   90.00
_cell.angle_beta   90.00
_cell.angle_gamma   90.00
#
_symmetry.space_group_name_H-M   'P 1'
#
loop_
_entity.id
_entity.type
_entity.pdbx_description
1 polymer ?
#
loop_
_entity_poly.entity_id
_entity_poly.type
_entity_poly.pdbx_seq_one_letter_code
_entity_poly.pdbx_strand_id
1 'polypeptide(L)'
;MVRLSQVRAFRSEHFSAVPCRLGPAATATVIIVDDDHAGCFGFASEKFKCVESCGSFVAEVIRSRGARGEVSIPYKTIDGAAKSPQDYLHQEGVLKFADEQSKCKVVITEDRDFKNFVDKVLVTANTSIMVGTSSWKQQFTEALTLEPEEEGGEITLQEKIMHYVALPWKLLFALIPPTDYFNDTFASRTSAVGDQWADGSIGNVTGSNAVNVFLGIGIAWMIAACVHAYRGTRFLVSTGSLAFSVTMFLIGSVVCVALLQYRRFNRKINGELGGPNAWRIISAGIFVSVWLLYILLSTLEAYCVIKGF
;
A
#
# COMPACT_ATOMS: atom_id res chain seq x y z
N MET A 1 -2.91 69.40 14.27
CA MET A 1 -3.79 70.29 15.05
C MET A 1 -4.16 71.48 14.17
N VAL A 2 -5.45 71.80 14.07
CA VAL A 2 -5.96 72.92 13.27
C VAL A 2 -6.55 73.95 14.23
N ARG A 3 -6.15 75.22 14.11
CA ARG A 3 -6.59 76.31 14.99
C ARG A 3 -7.20 77.43 14.16
N LEU A 4 -8.40 77.85 14.53
CA LEU A 4 -9.02 79.04 13.96
C LEU A 4 -8.29 80.28 14.48
N SER A 5 -7.92 81.19 13.58
CA SER A 5 -7.26 82.45 13.93
C SER A 5 -7.76 83.60 13.05
N GLN A 6 -7.59 84.84 13.52
CA GLN A 6 -7.89 86.06 12.75
C GLN A 6 -9.34 86.14 12.25
N VAL A 7 -10.33 85.81 13.10
CA VAL A 7 -11.75 85.98 12.74
C VAL A 7 -12.05 87.47 12.51
N ARG A 8 -12.61 87.78 11.34
CA ARG A 8 -13.04 89.13 10.96
C ARG A 8 -14.44 89.02 10.39
N ALA A 9 -15.33 89.88 10.85
CA ALA A 9 -16.67 90.01 10.32
C ALA A 9 -16.82 91.40 9.70
N PHE A 10 -17.46 91.48 8.55
CA PHE A 10 -17.75 92.74 7.86
C PHE A 10 -19.24 92.83 7.54
N ARG A 11 -19.79 94.04 7.54
CA ARG A 11 -21.18 94.29 7.16
C ARG A 11 -21.28 94.54 5.65
N SER A 12 -22.20 93.86 4.97
CA SER A 12 -22.27 93.84 3.48
C SER A 12 -22.52 95.19 2.83
N GLU A 13 -23.09 96.15 3.57
CA GLU A 13 -23.52 97.43 2.99
C GLU A 13 -22.46 98.54 3.07
N HIS A 14 -21.46 98.46 3.97
CA HIS A 14 -20.52 99.57 4.23
C HIS A 14 -19.07 99.15 4.56
N PHE A 15 -18.67 97.89 4.35
CA PHE A 15 -17.30 97.39 4.59
C PHE A 15 -16.68 97.77 5.96
N SER A 16 -17.52 98.01 6.98
CA SER A 16 -17.07 98.30 8.34
C SER A 16 -16.87 96.99 9.12
N ALA A 17 -15.81 96.94 9.92
CA ALA A 17 -15.48 95.78 10.74
C ALA A 17 -16.45 95.64 11.93
N VAL A 18 -16.93 94.42 12.18
CA VAL A 18 -17.85 94.08 13.26
C VAL A 18 -17.10 93.27 14.33
N PRO A 19 -17.28 93.56 15.64
CA PRO A 19 -16.62 92.80 16.70
C PRO A 19 -17.10 91.35 16.70
N CYS A 20 -16.15 90.41 16.64
CA CYS A 20 -16.41 88.97 16.71
C CYS A 20 -15.35 88.28 17.60
N ARG A 21 -15.70 87.13 18.18
CA ARG A 21 -14.81 86.33 19.05
C ARG A 21 -14.93 84.86 18.67
N LEU A 22 -13.82 84.14 18.77
CA LEU A 22 -13.81 82.68 18.61
C LEU A 22 -14.40 82.02 19.86
N GLY A 23 -15.20 80.98 19.66
CA GLY A 23 -15.78 80.18 20.74
C GLY A 23 -14.78 79.21 21.38
N PRO A 24 -15.20 78.48 22.44
CA PRO A 24 -14.32 77.57 23.20
C PRO A 24 -13.72 76.43 22.37
N ALA A 25 -14.37 76.01 21.27
CA ALA A 25 -13.86 75.00 20.34
C ALA A 25 -13.03 75.62 19.18
N ALA A 26 -12.11 76.54 19.48
CA ALA A 26 -11.26 77.20 18.47
C ALA A 26 -10.10 76.33 17.96
N THR A 27 -9.87 75.16 18.57
CA THR A 27 -8.77 74.25 18.24
C THR A 27 -9.31 72.84 18.07
N ALA A 28 -9.00 72.20 16.94
CA ALA A 28 -9.34 70.82 16.64
C ALA A 28 -8.07 69.97 16.52
N THR A 29 -8.08 68.80 17.16
CA THR A 29 -7.01 67.81 17.03
C THR A 29 -7.38 66.84 15.91
N VAL A 30 -6.74 66.99 14.75
CA VAL A 30 -6.82 66.03 13.65
C VAL A 30 -5.74 64.99 13.86
N ILE A 31 -6.13 63.71 13.91
CA ILE A 31 -5.21 62.57 13.93
C ILE A 31 -5.07 62.11 12.49
N ILE A 32 -3.86 62.21 11.94
CA ILE A 32 -3.52 61.60 10.66
C ILE A 32 -2.90 60.25 11.01
N VAL A 33 -3.59 59.18 10.63
CA VAL A 33 -3.07 57.82 10.77
C VAL A 33 -2.22 57.55 9.55
N ASP A 34 -1.00 57.09 9.78
CA ASP A 34 -0.05 56.74 8.73
C ASP A 34 -0.51 55.47 8.00
N ASP A 35 -0.62 55.53 6.68
CA ASP A 35 -1.11 54.44 5.82
C ASP A 35 0.00 53.83 4.94
N ASP A 36 1.23 54.31 5.09
CA ASP A 36 2.38 53.91 4.29
C ASP A 36 3.07 52.62 4.76
N HIS A 37 2.54 52.01 5.82
CA HIS A 37 3.10 50.81 6.41
C HIS A 37 2.95 49.58 5.48
N ALA A 38 4.03 48.82 5.32
CA ALA A 38 4.04 47.57 4.54
C ALA A 38 3.14 46.47 5.16
N GLY A 39 2.73 46.64 6.41
CA GLY A 39 1.85 45.72 7.13
C GLY A 39 2.58 44.73 8.03
N CYS A 40 1.82 44.10 8.92
CA CYS A 40 2.21 43.03 9.83
C CYS A 40 1.55 41.73 9.37
N PHE A 41 2.32 40.64 9.28
CA PHE A 41 1.88 39.36 8.73
C PHE A 41 1.77 38.31 9.82
N GLY A 42 0.71 37.51 9.79
CA GLY A 42 0.52 36.41 10.71
C GLY A 42 -0.48 35.39 10.18
N PHE A 43 -0.50 34.20 10.76
CA PHE A 43 -1.55 33.22 10.48
C PHE A 43 -2.86 33.62 11.16
N ALA A 44 -3.98 33.14 10.63
CA ALA A 44 -5.30 33.34 11.22
C ALA A 44 -5.43 32.77 12.65
N SER A 45 -4.64 31.73 12.99
CA SER A 45 -4.59 31.09 14.30
C SER A 45 -3.22 30.47 14.52
N GLU A 46 -2.81 30.30 15.78
CA GLU A 46 -1.57 29.59 16.15
C GLU A 46 -1.70 28.07 16.02
N LYS A 47 -2.93 27.53 16.11
CA LYS A 47 -3.21 26.10 16.06
C LYS A 47 -4.37 25.83 15.12
N PHE A 48 -4.15 24.90 14.21
CA PHE A 48 -5.17 24.40 13.29
C PHE A 48 -5.38 22.91 13.53
N LYS A 49 -6.64 22.47 13.58
CA LYS A 49 -7.00 21.06 13.62
C LYS A 49 -7.55 20.68 12.25
N CYS A 50 -6.87 19.77 11.57
CA CYS A 50 -7.33 19.20 10.31
C CYS A 50 -7.62 17.70 10.51
N VAL A 51 -8.51 17.17 9.66
CA VAL A 51 -8.76 15.73 9.55
C VAL A 51 -7.88 15.23 8.42
N GLU A 52 -7.23 14.09 8.60
CA GLU A 52 -6.35 13.49 7.60
C GLU A 52 -7.06 13.31 6.25
N SER A 53 -8.37 12.99 6.27
CA SER A 53 -9.16 12.81 5.05
C SER A 53 -9.49 14.10 4.26
N CYS A 54 -8.96 15.27 4.63
CA CYS A 54 -9.24 16.56 3.98
C CYS A 54 -8.54 16.73 2.62
N GLY A 55 -7.50 15.94 2.31
CA GLY A 55 -6.76 15.95 1.05
C GLY A 55 -5.86 17.17 0.83
N SER A 56 -6.34 18.38 1.13
CA SER A 56 -5.51 19.57 1.19
C SER A 56 -5.96 20.50 2.32
N PHE A 57 -5.02 20.98 3.11
CA PHE A 57 -5.25 21.97 4.15
C PHE A 57 -4.80 23.35 3.68
N VAL A 58 -5.66 24.36 3.82
CA VAL A 58 -5.36 25.73 3.39
C VAL A 58 -5.08 26.59 4.62
N ALA A 59 -3.83 26.97 4.83
CA ALA A 59 -3.43 27.93 5.86
C ALA A 59 -3.52 29.36 5.32
N GLU A 60 -4.35 30.20 5.93
CA GLU A 60 -4.51 31.60 5.55
C GLU A 60 -3.51 32.48 6.31
N VAL A 61 -2.75 33.28 5.56
CA VAL A 61 -1.86 34.33 6.06
C VAL A 61 -2.55 35.68 5.87
N ILE A 62 -2.69 36.40 6.98
CA ILE A 62 -3.38 37.69 7.06
C ILE A 62 -2.34 38.80 7.19
N ARG A 63 -2.48 39.82 6.35
CA ARG A 63 -1.75 41.09 6.41
C ARG A 63 -2.62 42.12 7.12
N SER A 64 -2.09 42.72 8.18
CA SER A 64 -2.78 43.67 9.06
C SER A 64 -1.96 44.95 9.22
N ARG A 65 -2.57 46.05 9.69
CA ARG A 65 -1.84 47.32 9.97
C ARG A 65 -1.04 47.89 8.79
N GLY A 66 -1.54 47.74 7.57
CA GLY A 66 -0.92 48.26 6.34
C GLY A 66 -1.02 47.28 5.18
N ALA A 67 -1.24 47.77 3.95
CA ALA A 67 -1.37 46.95 2.75
C ALA A 67 -0.56 47.50 1.56
N ARG A 68 0.34 48.46 1.81
CA ARG A 68 1.05 49.21 0.77
C ARG A 68 2.29 48.47 0.29
N GLY A 69 2.44 48.33 -1.03
CA GLY A 69 3.57 47.69 -1.70
C GLY A 69 3.50 46.16 -1.79
N GLU A 70 4.28 45.61 -2.72
CA GLU A 70 4.46 44.16 -2.90
C GLU A 70 5.40 43.59 -1.84
N VAL A 71 4.99 42.52 -1.16
CA VAL A 71 5.79 41.87 -0.11
C VAL A 71 5.96 40.39 -0.39
N SER A 72 7.20 39.89 -0.27
CA SER A 72 7.55 38.48 -0.46
C SER A 72 7.95 37.84 0.87
N ILE A 73 7.27 36.77 1.27
CA ILE A 73 7.48 36.09 2.56
C ILE A 73 7.85 34.63 2.31
N PRO A 74 9.10 34.21 2.60
CA PRO A 74 9.49 32.81 2.51
C PRO A 74 8.78 31.98 3.57
N TYR A 75 8.30 30.80 3.19
CA TYR A 75 7.73 29.83 4.11
C TYR A 75 8.33 28.45 3.86
N LYS A 76 8.36 27.64 4.93
CA LYS A 76 8.74 26.23 4.87
C LYS A 76 7.94 25.45 5.89
N THR A 77 7.58 24.22 5.55
CA THR A 77 7.02 23.26 6.51
C THR A 77 8.14 22.62 7.34
N ILE A 78 7.90 22.39 8.64
CA ILE A 78 8.88 21.79 9.56
C ILE A 78 8.23 20.58 10.23
N ASP A 79 9.00 19.49 10.33
CA ASP A 79 8.53 18.26 10.97
C ASP A 79 8.30 18.44 12.47
N GLY A 80 7.17 17.94 12.94
CA GLY A 80 6.78 17.91 14.34
C GLY A 80 6.41 16.49 14.75
N ALA A 81 5.20 16.33 15.30
CA ALA A 81 4.61 15.01 15.50
C ALA A 81 4.27 14.32 14.17
N ALA A 82 3.84 15.10 13.17
CA ALA A 82 3.69 14.66 11.79
C ALA A 82 5.02 14.82 11.04
N LYS A 83 5.39 13.84 10.21
CA LYS A 83 6.66 13.80 9.47
C LYS A 83 6.43 13.73 7.96
N SER A 84 7.23 14.47 7.19
CA SER A 84 7.30 14.30 5.74
C SER A 84 8.22 13.12 5.37
N PRO A 85 7.89 12.28 4.36
CA PRO A 85 6.74 12.34 3.45
C PRO A 85 5.53 11.48 3.90
N GLN A 86 5.54 10.96 5.13
CA GLN A 86 4.57 9.96 5.59
C GLN A 86 3.19 10.55 5.92
N ASP A 87 3.15 11.77 6.48
CA ASP A 87 1.92 12.43 6.94
C ASP A 87 1.54 13.65 6.10
N TYR A 88 2.51 14.33 5.52
CA TYR A 88 2.31 15.48 4.63
C TYR A 88 3.51 15.62 3.68
N LEU A 89 3.33 16.31 2.55
CA LEU A 89 4.44 16.64 1.67
C LEU A 89 5.15 17.91 2.15
N HIS A 90 6.47 17.83 2.33
CA HIS A 90 7.29 18.99 2.57
C HIS A 90 7.12 20.03 1.46
N GLN A 91 6.82 21.28 1.84
CA GLN A 91 6.70 22.39 0.93
C GLN A 91 7.53 23.58 1.42
N GLU A 92 8.27 24.17 0.49
CA GLU A 92 9.00 25.41 0.67
C GLU A 92 8.71 26.35 -0.51
N GLY A 93 8.65 27.65 -0.24
CA GLY A 93 8.31 28.62 -1.25
C GLY A 93 8.28 30.05 -0.73
N VAL A 94 7.82 30.96 -1.58
CA VAL A 94 7.70 32.38 -1.25
C VAL A 94 6.27 32.84 -1.54
N LEU A 95 5.58 33.31 -0.51
CA LEU A 95 4.28 33.96 -0.63
C LEU A 95 4.48 35.38 -1.13
N LYS A 96 3.85 35.72 -2.25
CA LYS A 96 3.83 37.09 -2.78
C LYS A 96 2.49 37.74 -2.46
N PHE A 97 2.53 38.88 -1.79
CA PHE A 97 1.40 39.77 -1.55
C PHE A 97 1.50 40.92 -2.54
N ALA A 98 0.50 41.07 -3.41
CA ALA A 98 0.37 42.25 -4.26
C ALA A 98 0.02 43.50 -3.43
N ASP A 99 0.12 44.67 -4.07
CA ASP A 99 -0.35 45.93 -3.49
C ASP A 99 -1.84 45.82 -3.13
N GLU A 100 -2.22 46.35 -1.97
CA GLU A 100 -3.57 46.27 -1.37
C GLU A 100 -4.10 44.84 -1.07
N GLN A 101 -3.27 43.79 -1.24
CA GLN A 101 -3.67 42.43 -0.91
C GLN A 101 -3.55 42.16 0.61
N SER A 102 -4.67 41.82 1.24
CA SER A 102 -4.75 41.59 2.70
C SER A 102 -4.67 40.12 3.12
N LYS A 103 -4.84 39.17 2.18
CA LYS A 103 -4.92 37.73 2.46
C LYS A 103 -4.20 36.93 1.39
N CYS A 104 -3.44 35.93 1.81
CA CYS A 104 -2.84 34.93 0.93
C CYS A 104 -2.97 33.53 1.54
N LYS A 105 -2.91 32.49 0.71
CA LYS A 105 -3.22 31.11 1.11
C LYS A 105 -2.03 30.20 0.80
N VAL A 106 -1.60 29.43 1.80
CA VAL A 106 -0.66 28.31 1.64
C VAL A 106 -1.46 27.02 1.58
N VAL A 107 -1.28 26.22 0.53
CA VAL A 107 -1.97 24.94 0.37
C VAL A 107 -1.03 23.81 0.74
N ILE A 108 -1.29 23.13 1.86
CA ILE A 108 -0.60 21.93 2.28
C ILE A 108 -1.35 20.73 1.70
N THR A 109 -0.77 20.06 0.72
CA THR A 109 -1.39 18.91 0.05
C THR A 109 -0.97 17.60 0.71
N GLU A 110 -1.95 16.73 0.96
CA GLU A 110 -1.75 15.33 1.28
C GLU A 110 -1.68 14.55 -0.04
N ASP A 111 -0.55 13.90 -0.31
CA ASP A 111 -0.44 12.99 -1.45
C ASP A 111 -0.77 11.56 -1.01
N ARG A 112 -2.03 11.18 -1.23
CA ARG A 112 -2.53 9.83 -0.95
C ARG A 112 -1.88 8.80 -1.85
N ASP A 113 -1.50 9.18 -3.06
CA ASP A 113 -0.94 8.24 -4.03
C ASP A 113 0.50 7.89 -3.66
N PHE A 114 1.29 8.87 -3.19
CA PHE A 114 2.62 8.62 -2.65
C PHE A 114 2.56 7.87 -1.31
N LYS A 115 1.64 8.20 -0.40
CA LYS A 115 1.46 7.44 0.86
C LYS A 115 1.06 6.00 0.60
N ASN A 116 0.08 5.77 -0.28
CA ASN A 116 -0.33 4.43 -0.69
C ASN A 116 0.80 3.69 -1.42
N PHE A 117 1.60 4.38 -2.23
CA PHE A 117 2.77 3.79 -2.88
C PHE A 117 3.83 3.41 -1.86
N VAL A 118 4.16 4.30 -0.91
CA VAL A 118 5.13 4.02 0.15
C VAL A 118 4.64 2.89 1.04
N ASP A 119 3.38 2.92 1.49
CA ASP A 119 2.79 1.84 2.28
C ASP A 119 2.76 0.52 1.49
N LYS A 120 2.43 0.56 0.20
CA LYS A 120 2.46 -0.62 -0.68
C LYS A 120 3.88 -1.12 -0.89
N VAL A 121 4.88 -0.26 -1.02
CA VAL A 121 6.30 -0.62 -1.13
C VAL A 121 6.86 -1.14 0.19
N LEU A 122 6.46 -0.57 1.32
CA LEU A 122 6.86 -1.03 2.67
C LEU A 122 6.22 -2.39 3.00
N VAL A 123 4.94 -2.57 2.67
CA VAL A 123 4.24 -3.85 2.77
C VAL A 123 4.87 -4.85 1.80
N THR A 124 5.12 -4.46 0.56
CA THR A 124 5.68 -5.32 -0.49
C THR A 124 7.13 -5.73 -0.18
N ALA A 125 7.94 -4.83 0.38
CA ALA A 125 9.29 -5.12 0.85
C ALA A 125 9.25 -6.05 2.07
N ASN A 126 8.37 -5.80 3.05
CA ASN A 126 8.19 -6.69 4.19
C ASN A 126 7.63 -8.07 3.80
N THR A 127 6.82 -8.16 2.74
CA THR A 127 6.33 -9.44 2.21
C THR A 127 7.34 -10.13 1.30
N SER A 128 8.14 -9.39 0.53
CA SER A 128 9.20 -9.94 -0.33
C SER A 128 10.34 -10.55 0.49
N ILE A 129 10.64 -10.00 1.68
CA ILE A 129 11.58 -10.57 2.65
C ILE A 129 11.05 -11.87 3.28
N MET A 130 9.75 -12.14 3.14
CA MET A 130 9.05 -13.31 3.65
C MET A 130 8.87 -14.43 2.59
N VAL A 131 9.26 -14.20 1.33
CA VAL A 131 8.85 -15.01 0.16
C VAL A 131 9.96 -15.88 -0.46
N GLY A 132 11.16 -15.97 0.13
CA GLY A 132 12.16 -17.01 -0.19
C GLY A 132 12.58 -17.77 1.07
N THR A 133 12.63 -19.14 1.07
CA THR A 133 13.35 -20.31 1.75
C THR A 133 13.04 -21.09 3.11
N SER A 134 13.76 -22.16 3.41
CA SER A 134 13.69 -22.95 4.66
C SER A 134 14.53 -22.33 5.77
N SER A 135 14.19 -22.43 7.06
CA SER A 135 14.93 -21.73 8.16
C SER A 135 16.45 -21.71 7.95
N TRP A 136 17.17 -20.62 8.24
CA TRP A 136 18.62 -20.49 7.93
C TRP A 136 19.41 -21.73 8.37
N LYS A 137 19.05 -22.27 9.54
CA LYS A 137 19.61 -23.52 10.06
C LYS A 137 19.48 -24.68 9.06
N GLN A 138 18.31 -24.84 8.44
CA GLN A 138 18.00 -25.91 7.51
C GLN A 138 18.70 -25.74 6.15
N GLN A 139 18.75 -24.54 5.58
CA GLN A 139 19.51 -24.28 4.34
C GLN A 139 21.00 -24.56 4.48
N PHE A 140 21.59 -24.16 5.60
CA PHE A 140 22.99 -24.45 5.87
C PHE A 140 23.21 -25.94 6.18
N THR A 141 22.24 -26.59 6.83
CA THR A 141 22.31 -28.04 7.10
C THR A 141 22.27 -28.82 5.78
N GLU A 142 21.32 -28.54 4.89
CA GLU A 142 21.17 -29.20 3.59
C GLU A 142 22.32 -28.88 2.62
N ALA A 143 22.92 -27.70 2.72
CA ALA A 143 24.10 -27.36 1.94
C ALA A 143 25.36 -28.15 2.38
N LEU A 144 25.46 -28.47 3.67
CA LEU A 144 26.61 -29.14 4.30
C LEU A 144 26.44 -30.66 4.43
N THR A 145 25.22 -31.19 4.36
CA THR A 145 24.96 -32.63 4.41
C THR A 145 25.18 -33.28 3.05
N LEU A 146 25.75 -34.47 3.10
CA LEU A 146 26.03 -35.33 1.95
C LEU A 146 25.21 -36.60 2.17
N GLU A 147 24.05 -36.65 1.55
CA GLU A 147 23.16 -37.82 1.59
C GLU A 147 23.45 -38.70 0.37
N PRO A 148 23.59 -40.03 0.53
CA PRO A 148 23.74 -40.95 -0.59
C PRO A 148 22.45 -40.98 -1.44
N GLU A 149 22.56 -41.14 -2.76
CA GLU A 149 21.37 -41.21 -3.63
C GLU A 149 20.45 -42.41 -3.32
N GLU A 150 20.99 -43.48 -2.72
CA GLU A 150 20.23 -44.65 -2.27
C GLU A 150 20.12 -44.72 -0.74
N GLU A 151 18.90 -44.93 -0.22
CA GLU A 151 18.65 -45.15 1.22
C GLU A 151 19.41 -46.39 1.71
N GLY A 152 20.50 -46.16 2.46
CA GLY A 152 21.36 -47.22 3.02
C GLY A 152 22.60 -47.56 2.20
N GLY A 153 22.88 -46.83 1.10
CA GLY A 153 24.09 -46.99 0.29
C GLY A 153 25.31 -46.23 0.84
N GLU A 154 26.52 -46.71 0.53
CA GLU A 154 27.76 -45.96 0.80
C GLU A 154 27.95 -44.84 -0.23
N ILE A 155 28.37 -43.67 0.23
CA ILE A 155 28.59 -42.50 -0.63
C ILE A 155 29.73 -42.77 -1.62
N THR A 156 29.39 -42.78 -2.90
CA THR A 156 30.28 -43.00 -4.05
C THR A 156 31.30 -41.87 -4.18
N LEU A 157 32.50 -42.19 -4.67
CA LEU A 157 33.55 -41.18 -4.90
C LEU A 157 33.08 -40.05 -5.84
N GLN A 158 32.23 -40.38 -6.82
CA GLN A 158 31.67 -39.42 -7.78
C GLN A 158 30.73 -38.42 -7.10
N GLU A 159 29.88 -38.87 -6.16
CA GLU A 159 28.97 -38.02 -5.39
C GLU A 159 29.74 -37.09 -4.45
N LYS A 160 30.81 -37.57 -3.82
CA LYS A 160 31.71 -36.74 -3.00
C LYS A 160 32.35 -35.63 -3.83
N ILE A 161 32.92 -35.99 -4.98
CA ILE A 161 33.56 -35.01 -5.87
C ILE A 161 32.53 -33.98 -6.34
N MET A 162 31.33 -34.42 -6.74
CA MET A 162 30.26 -33.52 -7.18
C MET A 162 29.79 -32.59 -6.06
N HIS A 163 29.64 -33.09 -4.83
CA HIS A 163 29.28 -32.27 -3.68
C HIS A 163 30.34 -31.22 -3.38
N TYR A 164 31.63 -31.58 -3.32
CA TYR A 164 32.70 -30.60 -3.03
C TYR A 164 32.87 -29.55 -4.13
N VAL A 165 32.63 -29.91 -5.39
CA VAL A 165 32.63 -28.96 -6.51
C VAL A 165 31.43 -28.00 -6.43
N ALA A 166 30.26 -28.49 -6.00
CA ALA A 166 29.05 -27.68 -5.87
C ALA A 166 28.97 -26.89 -4.56
N LEU A 167 29.74 -27.26 -3.52
CA LEU A 167 29.66 -26.69 -2.18
C LEU A 167 29.82 -25.16 -2.12
N PRO A 168 30.74 -24.52 -2.88
CA PRO A 168 30.85 -23.06 -2.88
C PRO A 168 29.57 -22.38 -3.41
N TRP A 169 28.89 -22.99 -4.39
CA TRP A 169 27.63 -22.49 -4.92
C TRP A 169 26.47 -22.77 -3.96
N LYS A 170 26.42 -23.95 -3.34
CA LYS A 170 25.40 -24.31 -2.33
C LYS A 170 25.41 -23.35 -1.14
N LEU A 171 26.60 -23.00 -0.63
CA LEU A 171 26.75 -22.05 0.47
C LEU A 171 26.39 -20.62 0.06
N LEU A 172 26.66 -20.23 -1.18
CA LEU A 172 26.26 -18.93 -1.72
C LEU A 172 24.73 -18.82 -1.85
N PHE A 173 24.04 -19.89 -2.26
CA PHE A 173 22.58 -19.93 -2.30
C PHE A 173 21.93 -20.03 -0.91
N ALA A 174 22.58 -20.67 0.07
CA ALA A 174 22.08 -20.76 1.45
C ALA A 174 22.14 -19.42 2.24
N LEU A 175 22.89 -18.43 1.74
CA LEU A 175 22.91 -17.07 2.29
C LEU A 175 21.66 -16.24 1.92
N ILE A 176 20.77 -16.79 1.09
CA ILE A 176 19.51 -16.16 0.67
C ILE A 176 18.45 -16.49 1.75
N PRO A 177 17.74 -15.49 2.33
CA PRO A 177 16.85 -15.69 3.49
C PRO A 177 15.58 -16.55 3.21
N PRO A 178 14.90 -17.14 4.26
CA PRO A 178 13.73 -18.11 4.27
C PRO A 178 12.17 -17.81 4.40
N THR A 179 11.32 -18.55 3.59
CA THR A 179 9.87 -18.72 3.23
C THR A 179 8.94 -19.54 4.16
N ASP A 180 9.40 -20.48 4.96
CA ASP A 180 8.49 -21.46 5.62
C ASP A 180 7.53 -20.75 6.61
N TYR A 181 6.20 -20.72 6.42
CA TYR A 181 5.32 -21.85 6.73
C TYR A 181 3.92 -21.75 6.07
N PHE A 182 3.64 -20.69 5.33
CA PHE A 182 2.31 -20.44 4.75
C PHE A 182 2.39 -19.75 3.40
N ASN A 183 3.52 -19.79 2.69
CA ASN A 183 3.82 -18.78 1.69
C ASN A 183 2.78 -18.67 0.57
N ASP A 184 2.29 -19.78 -0.01
CA ASP A 184 1.20 -19.71 -1.00
C ASP A 184 -0.13 -19.28 -0.38
N THR A 185 -0.51 -19.83 0.78
CA THR A 185 -1.77 -19.47 1.46
C THR A 185 -1.77 -18.02 1.97
N PHE A 186 -0.62 -17.53 2.44
CA PHE A 186 -0.42 -16.21 3.02
C PHE A 186 -0.19 -15.16 1.94
N ALA A 187 0.56 -15.48 0.88
CA ALA A 187 0.67 -14.62 -0.30
C ALA A 187 -0.68 -14.52 -1.03
N SER A 188 -1.41 -15.63 -1.16
CA SER A 188 -2.77 -15.65 -1.71
C SER A 188 -3.74 -14.88 -0.83
N ARG A 189 -3.70 -15.08 0.50
CA ARG A 189 -4.52 -14.30 1.45
C ARG A 189 -4.18 -12.81 1.38
N THR A 190 -2.91 -12.46 1.31
CA THR A 190 -2.46 -11.05 1.28
C THR A 190 -2.87 -10.40 -0.04
N SER A 191 -2.73 -11.08 -1.18
CA SER A 191 -3.24 -10.60 -2.48
C SER A 191 -4.76 -10.52 -2.50
N ALA A 192 -5.48 -11.49 -1.94
CA ALA A 192 -6.94 -11.47 -1.85
C ALA A 192 -7.47 -10.34 -0.95
N VAL A 193 -6.69 -9.90 0.05
CA VAL A 193 -7.05 -8.78 0.93
C VAL A 193 -6.62 -7.43 0.32
N GLY A 194 -5.50 -7.40 -0.41
CA GLY A 194 -4.94 -6.20 -1.01
C GLY A 194 -5.59 -5.77 -2.32
N ASP A 195 -6.21 -6.70 -3.05
CA ASP A 195 -6.84 -6.45 -4.35
C ASP A 195 -8.37 -6.42 -4.25
N GLN A 196 -9.01 -5.47 -4.94
CA GLN A 196 -10.47 -5.32 -4.95
C GLN A 196 -11.22 -6.55 -5.50
N TRP A 197 -10.58 -7.32 -6.39
CA TRP A 197 -11.19 -8.42 -7.13
C TRP A 197 -10.54 -9.78 -6.89
N ALA A 198 -9.54 -9.88 -5.99
CA ALA A 198 -8.77 -11.10 -5.70
C ALA A 198 -8.15 -11.84 -6.90
N ASP A 199 -8.13 -11.23 -8.09
CA ASP A 199 -7.56 -11.80 -9.32
C ASP A 199 -6.08 -12.15 -9.14
N GLY A 200 -5.32 -11.29 -8.44
CA GLY A 200 -3.93 -11.54 -8.11
C GLY A 200 -3.74 -12.82 -7.27
N SER A 201 -4.66 -13.11 -6.36
CA SER A 201 -4.61 -14.33 -5.54
C SER A 201 -4.85 -15.57 -6.38
N ILE A 202 -5.80 -15.51 -7.31
CA ILE A 202 -6.11 -16.63 -8.22
C ILE A 202 -4.93 -16.88 -9.17
N GLY A 203 -4.35 -15.81 -9.71
CA GLY A 203 -3.15 -15.87 -10.55
C GLY A 203 -1.96 -16.47 -9.82
N ASN A 204 -1.73 -16.08 -8.56
CA ASN A 204 -0.61 -16.60 -7.76
C ASN A 204 -0.77 -18.10 -7.45
N VAL A 205 -1.95 -18.55 -7.01
CA VAL A 205 -2.21 -19.99 -6.75
C VAL A 205 -2.10 -20.83 -8.03
N THR A 206 -2.66 -20.32 -9.12
CA THR A 206 -2.66 -21.06 -10.40
C THR A 206 -1.27 -21.09 -10.99
N GLY A 207 -0.52 -19.99 -10.88
CA GLY A 207 0.85 -19.86 -11.35
C GLY A 207 1.82 -20.77 -10.60
N SER A 208 1.77 -20.77 -9.25
CA SER A 208 2.67 -21.62 -8.45
C SER A 208 2.43 -23.11 -8.71
N ASN A 209 1.16 -23.53 -8.75
CA ASN A 209 0.78 -24.91 -9.04
C ASN A 209 1.12 -25.32 -10.48
N ALA A 210 0.90 -24.43 -11.47
CA ALA A 210 1.25 -24.72 -12.85
C ALA A 210 2.76 -24.92 -12.99
N VAL A 211 3.58 -24.04 -12.41
CA VAL A 211 5.04 -24.17 -12.42
C VAL A 211 5.47 -25.47 -11.77
N ASN A 212 4.94 -25.82 -10.59
CA ASN A 212 5.30 -27.06 -9.89
C ASN A 212 4.93 -28.32 -10.70
N VAL A 213 3.76 -28.35 -11.33
CA VAL A 213 3.30 -29.50 -12.12
C VAL A 213 4.05 -29.59 -13.46
N PHE A 214 4.19 -28.47 -14.18
CA PHE A 214 4.85 -28.44 -15.49
C PHE A 214 6.36 -28.62 -15.38
N LEU A 215 7.06 -27.88 -14.51
CA LEU A 215 8.52 -28.02 -14.35
C LEU A 215 8.91 -29.28 -13.58
N GLY A 216 8.11 -29.69 -12.59
CA GLY A 216 8.40 -30.88 -11.80
C GLY A 216 8.17 -32.16 -12.61
N ILE A 217 6.91 -32.48 -12.89
CA ILE A 217 6.51 -33.77 -13.47
C ILE A 217 6.50 -33.71 -15.01
N GLY A 218 6.06 -32.58 -15.57
CA GLY A 218 5.86 -32.41 -17.01
C GLY A 218 7.16 -32.48 -17.83
N ILE A 219 8.22 -31.79 -17.41
CA ILE A 219 9.51 -31.81 -18.11
C ILE A 219 10.12 -33.22 -18.09
N ALA A 220 10.09 -33.91 -16.95
CA ALA A 220 10.61 -35.27 -16.84
C ALA A 220 9.89 -36.23 -17.80
N TRP A 221 8.56 -36.14 -17.89
CA TRP A 221 7.76 -36.95 -18.81
C TRP A 221 8.01 -36.59 -20.27
N MET A 222 8.19 -35.30 -20.58
CA MET A 222 8.53 -34.84 -21.94
C MET A 222 9.89 -35.39 -22.39
N ILE A 223 10.92 -35.31 -21.53
CA ILE A 223 12.25 -35.83 -21.83
C ILE A 223 12.19 -37.34 -22.02
N ALA A 224 11.51 -38.07 -21.12
CA ALA A 224 11.34 -39.51 -21.24
C ALA A 224 10.66 -39.89 -22.57
N ALA A 225 9.58 -39.21 -22.94
CA ALA A 225 8.91 -39.42 -24.22
C ALA A 225 9.84 -39.18 -25.42
N CYS A 226 10.66 -38.12 -25.40
CA CYS A 226 11.61 -37.82 -26.48
C CYS A 226 12.71 -38.89 -26.59
N VAL A 227 13.26 -39.36 -25.47
CA VAL A 227 14.27 -40.43 -25.45
C VAL A 227 13.70 -41.73 -25.99
N HIS A 228 12.49 -42.10 -25.58
CA HIS A 228 11.82 -43.29 -26.08
C HIS A 228 11.51 -43.20 -27.58
N ALA A 229 11.08 -42.03 -28.07
CA ALA A 229 10.86 -41.76 -29.48
C ALA A 229 12.16 -41.87 -30.30
N TYR A 230 13.27 -41.31 -29.80
CA TYR A 230 14.58 -41.42 -30.45
C TYR A 230 15.08 -42.87 -30.51
N ARG A 231 14.83 -43.66 -29.46
CA ARG A 231 15.21 -45.09 -29.39
C ARG A 231 14.24 -46.01 -30.15
N GLY A 232 13.18 -45.48 -30.76
CA GLY A 232 12.15 -46.28 -31.44
C GLY A 232 11.34 -47.18 -30.51
N THR A 233 11.31 -46.87 -29.21
CA THR A 233 10.60 -47.65 -28.18
C THR A 233 9.30 -46.94 -27.77
N ARG A 234 8.32 -47.70 -27.28
CA ARG A 234 7.06 -47.13 -26.80
C ARG A 234 7.18 -46.72 -25.34
N PHE A 235 6.79 -45.49 -25.02
CA PHE A 235 6.68 -45.00 -23.64
C PHE A 235 5.26 -45.29 -23.11
N LEU A 236 5.12 -46.32 -22.29
CA LEU A 236 3.86 -46.74 -21.67
C LEU A 236 3.90 -46.40 -20.18
N VAL A 237 3.02 -45.52 -19.73
CA VAL A 237 2.86 -45.17 -18.31
C VAL A 237 1.52 -45.72 -17.83
N SER A 238 1.53 -46.55 -16.79
CA SER A 238 0.31 -47.03 -16.16
C SER A 238 -0.36 -45.88 -15.41
N THR A 239 -1.65 -45.67 -15.65
CA THR A 239 -2.40 -44.54 -15.07
C THR A 239 -2.68 -44.71 -13.57
N GLY A 240 -2.42 -45.89 -12.99
CA GLY A 240 -2.58 -46.14 -11.56
C GLY A 240 -3.91 -45.64 -11.00
N SER A 241 -3.86 -44.95 -9.86
CA SER A 241 -4.98 -44.32 -9.18
C SER A 241 -5.41 -42.95 -9.74
N LEU A 242 -4.77 -42.48 -10.83
CA LEU A 242 -4.98 -41.13 -11.34
C LEU A 242 -6.45 -40.86 -11.70
N ALA A 243 -7.13 -41.84 -12.29
CA ALA A 243 -8.54 -41.71 -12.68
C ALA A 243 -9.45 -41.46 -11.47
N PHE A 244 -9.20 -42.15 -10.37
CA PHE A 244 -9.94 -41.99 -9.12
C PHE A 244 -9.73 -40.59 -8.52
N SER A 245 -8.47 -40.18 -8.33
CA SER A 245 -8.14 -38.86 -7.75
C SER A 245 -8.66 -37.71 -8.61
N VAL A 246 -8.52 -37.77 -9.93
CA VAL A 246 -9.04 -36.72 -10.84
C VAL A 246 -10.57 -36.63 -10.74
N THR A 247 -11.28 -37.76 -10.67
CA THR A 247 -12.73 -37.76 -10.56
C THR A 247 -13.20 -37.15 -9.24
N MET A 248 -12.55 -37.49 -8.12
CA MET A 248 -12.84 -36.90 -6.81
C MET A 248 -12.56 -35.40 -6.78
N PHE A 249 -11.45 -34.97 -7.39
CA PHE A 249 -11.11 -33.56 -7.52
C PHE A 249 -12.16 -32.79 -8.32
N LEU A 250 -12.65 -33.33 -9.44
CA LEU A 250 -13.68 -32.70 -10.26
C LEU A 250 -15.01 -32.57 -9.49
N ILE A 251 -15.44 -33.61 -8.79
CA ILE A 251 -16.65 -33.57 -7.96
C ILE A 251 -16.51 -32.51 -6.86
N GLY A 252 -15.37 -32.50 -6.14
CA GLY A 252 -15.08 -31.48 -5.14
C GLY A 252 -15.08 -30.07 -5.73
N SER A 253 -14.49 -29.88 -6.91
CA SER A 253 -14.45 -28.60 -7.62
C SER A 253 -15.85 -28.10 -7.99
N VAL A 254 -16.74 -28.99 -8.46
CA VAL A 254 -18.13 -28.63 -8.76
C VAL A 254 -18.86 -28.18 -7.49
N VAL A 255 -18.68 -28.88 -6.37
CA VAL A 255 -19.24 -28.47 -5.08
C VAL A 255 -18.73 -27.08 -4.67
N CYS A 256 -17.43 -26.85 -4.81
CA CYS A 256 -16.79 -25.58 -4.47
C CYS A 256 -17.31 -24.42 -5.34
N VAL A 257 -17.38 -24.61 -6.66
CA VAL A 257 -17.90 -23.61 -7.61
C VAL A 257 -19.38 -23.35 -7.35
N ALA A 258 -20.20 -24.38 -7.14
CA ALA A 258 -21.61 -24.22 -6.83
C ALA A 258 -21.83 -23.40 -5.54
N LEU A 259 -21.01 -23.64 -4.51
CA LEU A 259 -21.05 -22.86 -3.26
C LEU A 259 -20.66 -21.40 -3.48
N LEU A 260 -19.64 -21.11 -4.28
CA LEU A 260 -19.24 -19.74 -4.63
C LEU A 260 -20.34 -19.03 -5.43
N GLN A 261 -20.93 -19.70 -6.42
CA GLN A 261 -22.06 -19.18 -7.19
C GLN A 261 -23.27 -18.91 -6.29
N TYR A 262 -23.61 -19.82 -5.38
CA TYR A 262 -24.69 -19.61 -4.41
C TYR A 262 -24.43 -18.36 -3.54
N ARG A 263 -23.20 -18.17 -3.06
CA ARG A 263 -22.81 -17.01 -2.27
C ARG A 263 -22.83 -15.70 -3.07
N ARG A 264 -22.53 -15.76 -4.38
CA ARG A 264 -22.63 -14.64 -5.32
C ARG A 264 -24.08 -14.21 -5.55
N PHE A 265 -24.99 -15.14 -5.78
CA PHE A 265 -26.40 -14.83 -6.12
C PHE A 265 -27.26 -14.50 -4.90
N ASN A 266 -26.87 -14.93 -3.70
CA ASN A 266 -27.62 -14.66 -2.50
C ASN A 266 -27.40 -13.22 -1.99
N ARG A 267 -28.42 -12.37 -2.15
CA ARG A 267 -28.44 -10.96 -1.70
C ARG A 267 -28.09 -10.73 -0.23
N LYS A 268 -28.26 -11.75 0.63
CA LYS A 268 -27.91 -11.66 2.07
C LYS A 268 -26.40 -11.80 2.34
N ILE A 269 -25.63 -12.33 1.39
CA ILE A 269 -24.19 -12.60 1.53
C ILE A 269 -23.39 -11.61 0.68
N ASN A 270 -23.81 -11.39 -0.58
CA ASN A 270 -23.24 -10.42 -1.53
C ASN A 270 -21.69 -10.42 -1.59
N GLY A 271 -21.05 -11.59 -1.52
CA GLY A 271 -19.60 -11.71 -1.58
C GLY A 271 -19.12 -13.14 -1.85
N GLU A 272 -18.21 -13.29 -2.82
CA GLU A 272 -17.61 -14.57 -3.20
C GLU A 272 -16.51 -15.00 -2.21
N LEU A 273 -15.65 -14.06 -1.81
CA LEU A 273 -14.62 -14.23 -0.78
C LEU A 273 -14.98 -13.31 0.41
N GLY A 274 -15.21 -13.87 1.60
CA GLY A 274 -15.64 -13.09 2.78
C GLY A 274 -17.17 -12.93 2.95
N GLY A 275 -17.65 -11.72 3.26
CA GLY A 275 -19.06 -11.46 3.62
C GLY A 275 -19.37 -11.65 5.11
N PRO A 276 -20.65 -11.76 5.54
CA PRO A 276 -21.01 -11.84 6.96
C PRO A 276 -20.32 -12.99 7.70
N ASN A 277 -19.96 -12.79 8.98
CA ASN A 277 -19.13 -13.70 9.76
C ASN A 277 -19.64 -15.15 9.79
N ALA A 278 -20.96 -15.35 9.93
CA ALA A 278 -21.55 -16.69 9.92
C ALA A 278 -21.34 -17.40 8.58
N TRP A 279 -21.64 -16.72 7.46
CA TRP A 279 -21.57 -17.32 6.13
C TRP A 279 -20.15 -17.60 5.66
N ARG A 280 -19.17 -16.74 6.00
CA ARG A 280 -17.77 -17.01 5.68
C ARG A 280 -17.24 -18.24 6.42
N ILE A 281 -17.57 -18.42 7.71
CA ILE A 281 -17.10 -19.55 8.53
C ILE A 281 -17.72 -20.86 8.02
N ILE A 282 -19.04 -20.85 7.75
CA ILE A 282 -19.73 -22.02 7.20
C ILE A 282 -19.11 -22.42 5.86
N SER A 283 -18.91 -21.46 4.95
CA SER A 283 -18.32 -21.76 3.64
C SER A 283 -16.88 -22.27 3.73
N ALA A 284 -16.06 -21.69 4.62
CA ALA A 284 -14.70 -22.16 4.88
C ALA A 284 -14.69 -23.59 5.43
N GLY A 285 -15.60 -23.91 6.37
CA GLY A 285 -15.76 -25.26 6.89
C GLY A 285 -16.11 -26.27 5.80
N ILE A 286 -17.00 -25.91 4.86
CA ILE A 286 -17.33 -26.76 3.72
C ILE A 286 -16.09 -26.98 2.83
N PHE A 287 -15.36 -25.93 2.45
CA PHE A 287 -14.15 -26.07 1.62
C PHE A 287 -13.10 -26.97 2.27
N VAL A 288 -12.83 -26.78 3.56
CA VAL A 288 -11.90 -27.63 4.31
C VAL A 288 -12.40 -29.07 4.37
N SER A 289 -13.69 -29.29 4.59
CA SER A 289 -14.26 -30.64 4.63
C SER A 289 -14.15 -31.37 3.30
N VAL A 290 -14.39 -30.69 2.16
CA VAL A 290 -14.24 -31.25 0.82
C VAL A 290 -12.78 -31.62 0.56
N TRP A 291 -11.83 -30.77 0.97
CA TRP A 291 -10.40 -31.03 0.85
C TRP A 291 -9.96 -32.23 1.70
N LEU A 292 -10.36 -32.29 2.98
CA LEU A 292 -10.06 -33.42 3.85
C LEU A 292 -10.67 -34.72 3.34
N LEU A 293 -11.90 -34.67 2.81
CA LEU A 293 -12.55 -35.83 2.21
C LEU A 293 -11.80 -36.31 0.97
N TYR A 294 -11.34 -35.39 0.12
CA TYR A 294 -10.51 -35.71 -1.04
C TYR A 294 -9.21 -36.42 -0.62
N ILE A 295 -8.51 -35.89 0.39
CA ILE A 295 -7.28 -36.50 0.90
C ILE A 295 -7.57 -37.89 1.45
N LEU A 296 -8.60 -38.01 2.30
CA LEU A 296 -8.97 -39.27 2.94
C LEU A 296 -9.31 -40.35 1.90
N LEU A 297 -10.17 -40.04 0.94
CA LEU A 297 -10.58 -41.01 -0.08
C LEU A 297 -9.41 -41.38 -1.01
N SER A 298 -8.60 -40.39 -1.42
CA SER A 298 -7.42 -40.64 -2.27
C SER A 298 -6.36 -41.47 -1.54
N THR A 299 -6.15 -41.24 -0.25
CA THR A 299 -5.22 -42.06 0.55
C THR A 299 -5.76 -43.46 0.80
N LEU A 300 -7.05 -43.62 1.10
CA LEU A 300 -7.65 -44.95 1.27
C LEU A 300 -7.55 -45.79 -0.02
N GLU A 301 -7.70 -45.16 -1.18
CA GLU A 301 -7.52 -45.85 -2.46
C GLU A 301 -6.03 -46.17 -2.72
N ALA A 302 -5.13 -45.22 -2.47
CA ALA A 302 -3.69 -45.42 -2.65
C ALA A 302 -3.12 -46.53 -1.75
N TYR A 303 -3.64 -46.68 -0.52
CA TYR A 303 -3.31 -47.77 0.40
C TYR A 303 -4.14 -49.04 0.17
N CYS A 304 -4.86 -49.13 -0.95
CA CYS A 304 -5.65 -50.29 -1.36
C CYS A 304 -6.74 -50.72 -0.35
N VAL A 305 -7.21 -49.81 0.50
CA VAL A 305 -8.30 -50.05 1.46
C VAL A 305 -9.66 -50.02 0.77
N ILE A 306 -9.81 -49.13 -0.21
CA ILE A 306 -10.96 -49.08 -1.11
C ILE A 306 -10.51 -49.37 -2.54
N LYS A 307 -11.39 -50.00 -3.33
CA LYS A 307 -11.13 -50.20 -4.75
C LYS A 307 -11.46 -48.92 -5.53
N GLY A 308 -10.46 -48.37 -6.20
CA GLY A 308 -10.66 -47.39 -7.26
C GLY A 308 -11.45 -47.99 -8.43
N PHE A 309 -12.02 -47.12 -9.26
CA PHE A 309 -12.78 -47.47 -10.46
C PHE A 309 -12.04 -47.02 -11.71
#